data_AF-A0A971QTQ2-F1
#
_entry.id   AF-A0A971QTQ2-F1
#
_cell.length_a   1.000
_cell.length_b   1.000
_cell.length_c   1.000
_cell.angle_alpha   90.00
_cell.angle_beta   90.00
_cell.angle_gamma   90.00
#
_symmetry.space_group_name_H-M   'P 1'
#
loop_
_entity.id
_entity.type
_entity.pdbx_description
1 polymer ?
#
loop_
_entity_poly.entity_id
_entity_poly.type
_entity_poly.pdbx_seq_one_letter_code
_entity_poly.pdbx_strand_id
1 'polypeptide(L)' 'MNFLSILILAIVLVALAFAGLGITILLKKGGKFPNTHVSGNKYLRQKGIYCAQTQDKLEQKKAREEFNFKNLKVGKAE' A
#
# COMPACT_ATOMS: atom_id res chain seq x y z
N MET A 1 1.63 -38.42 -28.38
CA MET A 1 1.86 -37.49 -27.26
C MET A 1 2.38 -38.31 -26.11
N ASN A 2 3.66 -38.19 -25.77
CA ASN A 2 4.29 -39.07 -24.79
C ASN A 2 4.24 -38.41 -23.41
N PHE A 3 4.15 -39.18 -22.34
CA PHE A 3 4.05 -38.65 -20.97
C PHE A 3 5.15 -37.61 -20.67
N LEU A 4 6.38 -37.89 -21.09
CA LEU A 4 7.52 -37.00 -20.93
C LEU A 4 7.32 -35.65 -21.65
N SER A 5 6.71 -35.66 -22.85
CA SER A 5 6.42 -34.43 -23.61
C SER A 5 5.40 -33.55 -22.89
N ILE A 6 4.37 -34.17 -22.28
CA ILE A 6 3.34 -33.45 -21.52
C ILE A 6 3.94 -32.85 -20.25
N LEU A 7 4.80 -33.61 -19.56
CA LEU A 7 5.50 -33.16 -18.36
C LEU A 7 6.38 -31.94 -18.64
N ILE A 8 7.20 -31.99 -19.70
CA ILE A 8 8.08 -30.88 -20.10
C ILE A 8 7.25 -29.65 -20.48
N LEU A 9 6.18 -29.83 -21.26
CA LEU A 9 5.30 -28.73 -21.65
C LEU A 9 4.67 -28.04 -20.43
N ALA A 10 4.20 -28.81 -19.45
CA ALA A 10 3.63 -28.28 -18.22
C ALA A 10 4.64 -27.46 -17.40
N ILE A 11 5.87 -27.97 -17.24
CA ILE A 11 6.94 -27.27 -16.52
C ILE A 11 7.27 -25.94 -17.20
N VAL A 12 7.40 -25.94 -18.52
CA VAL A 12 7.71 -24.72 -19.30
C VAL A 12 6.60 -23.68 -19.13
N LEU A 13 5.33 -24.08 -19.21
CA LEU A 13 4.21 -23.15 -19.03
C LEU A 13 4.17 -22.54 -17.63
N VAL A 14 4.37 -23.36 -16.59
CA VAL A 14 4.40 -22.89 -15.20
C VAL A 14 5.59 -21.95 -14.98
N ALA A 15 6.78 -22.30 -15.48
CA ALA A 15 7.96 -21.44 -15.40
C ALA A 15 7.72 -20.09 -16.09
N LEU A 16 7.05 -20.07 -17.25
CA LEU A 16 6.72 -18.85 -17.97
C LEU A 16 5.74 -17.96 -17.20
N ALA A 17 4.75 -18.56 -16.52
CA ALA A 17 3.82 -17.84 -15.66
C ALA A 17 4.53 -17.17 -14.48
N PHE A 18 5.40 -17.91 -13.78
CA PHE A 18 6.20 -17.33 -12.68
C PHE A 18 7.18 -16.26 -13.17
N ALA A 19 7.80 -16.46 -14.33
CA ALA A 19 8.65 -15.45 -14.95
C ALA A 19 7.88 -14.16 -15.29
N GLY A 20 6.64 -14.30 -15.77
CA GLY A 20 5.73 -13.17 -16.00
C GLY A 20 5.37 -12.41 -14.73
N LEU A 21 4.99 -13.12 -13.65
CA LEU A 21 4.68 -12.51 -12.36
C LEU A 21 5.89 -11.77 -11.74
N GLY A 22 7.10 -12.31 -11.95
CA GLY A 22 8.36 -11.76 -11.45
C GLY A 22 9.08 -10.83 -12.43
N ILE A 23 8.47 -10.40 -13.54
CA ILE A 23 9.18 -9.75 -14.65
C ILE A 23 9.99 -8.52 -14.23
N THR A 24 9.48 -7.73 -13.27
CA THR A 24 10.17 -6.53 -12.76
C THR A 24 11.37 -6.88 -11.88
N ILE A 25 11.37 -8.06 -11.25
CA ILE A 25 12.48 -8.58 -10.44
C ILE A 25 13.55 -9.17 -11.34
N LEU A 26 13.14 -9.88 -12.40
CA LEU A 26 14.06 -10.51 -13.35
C LEU A 26 14.76 -9.51 -14.27
N LEU A 27 14.06 -8.46 -14.73
CA LEU A 27 14.61 -7.52 -15.72
C LEU A 27 15.26 -6.27 -15.13
N LYS A 28 14.83 -5.80 -13.96
CA LYS A 28 15.39 -4.57 -13.36
C LYS A 28 16.49 -4.92 -12.37
N LYS A 29 17.66 -4.27 -12.50
CA LYS A 29 18.72 -4.34 -11.47
C LYS A 29 18.16 -3.80 -10.14
N GLY A 30 18.13 -4.66 -9.13
CA GLY A 30 17.52 -4.34 -7.82
C GLY A 30 15.98 -4.35 -7.83
N GLY A 31 15.36 -5.07 -8.76
CA GLY A 31 13.91 -5.18 -8.86
C GLY A 31 13.26 -5.71 -7.58
N LYS A 32 12.12 -5.12 -7.22
CA LYS A 32 11.31 -5.48 -6.05
C LYS A 32 9.87 -5.64 -6.51
N PHE A 33 9.09 -6.42 -5.76
CA PHE A 33 7.65 -6.41 -5.94
C PHE A 33 7.10 -4.98 -5.74
N PRO A 34 6.14 -4.55 -6.57
CA PRO A 34 5.54 -3.23 -6.42
C PRO A 34 4.88 -3.11 -5.05
N ASN A 35 5.09 -1.99 -4.38
CA ASN A 35 4.39 -1.68 -3.14
C ASN A 35 2.93 -1.34 -3.47
N THR A 36 2.01 -2.25 -3.16
CA THR A 36 0.56 -2.06 -3.33
C THR A 36 -0.08 -1.33 -2.14
N HIS A 37 0.68 -1.08 -1.07
CA HIS A 37 0.20 -0.34 0.10
C HIS A 37 0.11 1.16 -0.17
N VAL A 38 -1.08 1.74 0.09
CA VAL A 38 -1.36 3.18 -0.03
C VAL A 38 -0.33 4.03 0.74
N SER A 39 0.03 3.61 1.96
CA SER A 39 0.97 4.32 2.84
C SER A 39 2.38 4.50 2.24
N GLY A 40 2.84 3.54 1.44
CA GLY A 40 4.15 3.58 0.79
C GLY A 40 4.18 4.40 -0.51
N ASN A 41 3.03 4.86 -1.00
CA ASN A 41 2.93 5.53 -2.29
C ASN A 41 3.14 7.04 -2.17
N LYS A 42 4.31 7.51 -2.60
CA LYS A 42 4.69 8.94 -2.61
C LYS A 42 3.69 9.80 -3.39
N TYR A 43 3.15 9.30 -4.50
CA TYR A 43 2.22 10.05 -5.35
C TYR A 43 0.86 10.27 -4.65
N LEU A 44 0.32 9.23 -3.99
CA LEU A 44 -0.91 9.35 -3.21
C LEU A 44 -0.74 10.26 -2.01
N ARG A 45 0.42 10.18 -1.34
CA ARG A 45 0.77 11.08 -0.23
C ARG A 45 0.85 12.55 -0.67
N GLN A 46 1.36 12.85 -1.86
CA GLN A 46 1.34 14.22 -2.40
C GLN A 46 -0.08 14.73 -2.67
N LYS A 47 -1.02 13.83 -2.98
CA LYS A 47 -2.46 14.15 -3.11
C LYS A 47 -3.22 14.20 -1.78
N GLY A 48 -2.55 14.03 -0.64
CA GLY A 48 -3.19 14.00 0.68
C GLY A 48 -4.02 12.74 0.96
N ILE A 49 -3.83 11.67 0.17
CA ILE A 49 -4.50 10.39 0.36
C ILE A 49 -3.62 9.52 1.27
N TYR A 50 -4.15 9.14 2.42
CA TYR A 50 -3.45 8.29 3.40
C TYR A 50 -4.25 7.01 3.68
N CYS A 51 -3.65 6.04 4.38
CA CYS A 51 -4.42 4.90 4.88
C CYS A 51 -5.43 5.36 5.94
N ALA A 52 -6.49 4.58 6.12
CA ALA A 52 -7.57 4.87 7.06
C ALA A 52 -7.03 5.27 8.45
N GLN A 53 -6.09 4.51 9.01
CA GLN A 53 -5.49 4.80 10.31
C GLN A 53 -4.78 6.17 10.39
N THR A 54 -4.07 6.56 9.32
CA THR A 54 -3.40 7.87 9.29
C THR A 54 -4.41 9.00 9.11
N GLN A 55 -5.44 8.80 8.28
CA GLN A 55 -6.53 9.78 8.15
C GLN A 55 -7.24 9.97 9.49
N ASP A 56 -7.61 8.88 10.15
CA ASP A 56 -8.28 8.91 11.45
C ASP A 56 -7.46 9.67 12.50
N LYS A 57 -6.14 9.41 12.57
CA LYS A 57 -5.22 10.12 13.47
C LYS A 57 -5.11 11.61 13.14
N LEU A 58 -5.13 11.98 11.86
CA LEU A 58 -5.10 13.39 11.43
C LEU A 58 -6.40 14.09 11.81
N GLU A 59 -7.55 13.48 11.59
CA GLU A 59 -8.85 14.05 11.97
C GLU A 59 -9.01 14.17 13.49
N GLN A 60 -8.59 13.16 14.27
CA GLN A 60 -8.56 13.26 15.74
C GLN A 60 -7.66 14.40 16.21
N LYS A 61 -6.50 14.61 15.56
CA LYS A 61 -5.61 15.72 15.87
C LYS A 61 -6.28 17.07 15.56
N LYS A 62 -6.93 17.21 14.41
CA LYS A 62 -7.69 18.41 14.03
C LYS A 62 -8.78 18.71 15.05
N ALA A 63 -9.59 17.71 15.41
CA ALA A 63 -10.63 17.87 16.43
C ALA A 63 -10.03 18.35 17.75
N ARG A 64 -8.94 17.72 18.23
CA ARG A 64 -8.26 18.15 19.46
C ARG A 64 -7.73 19.58 19.39
N GLU A 65 -7.19 20.00 18.25
CA GLU A 65 -6.76 21.39 18.02
C GLU A 65 -7.97 22.34 18.04
N GLU A 66 -9.06 22.01 17.34
CA GLU A 66 -10.29 22.82 17.34
C GLU A 66 -10.91 22.98 18.74
N PHE A 67 -10.91 21.93 19.56
CA PHE A 67 -11.41 21.97 20.94
C PHE A 67 -10.57 22.84 21.88
N ASN A 68 -9.27 23.02 21.61
CA ASN A 68 -8.37 23.75 22.52
C ASN A 68 -8.27 25.27 22.22
N PHE A 69 -8.72 25.75 21.05
CA PHE A 69 -8.42 27.13 20.62
C PHE A 69 -9.61 28.10 20.52
N LYS A 70 -10.87 27.65 20.62
CA LYS A 70 -12.02 28.58 20.53
C LYS A 70 -12.95 28.62 21.74
N ASN A 71 -13.07 27.55 22.54
CA ASN A 71 -14.18 27.47 23.53
C ASN A 71 -13.86 26.81 24.87
N LEU A 72 -12.63 26.91 25.40
CA LEU A 72 -12.44 26.79 26.86
C LEU A 72 -12.89 28.09 27.57
N LYS A 73 -14.15 28.50 27.37
CA LYS A 73 -14.94 29.13 28.43
C LYS A 73 -15.60 27.98 29.19
N VAL A 74 -14.80 27.19 29.91
CA VAL A 74 -15.38 26.39 30.98
C VAL A 74 -15.86 27.44 31.98
N GLY A 75 -17.17 27.67 31.97
CA GLY A 75 -17.82 28.53 32.93
C GLY A 75 -17.28 28.16 34.29
N LYS A 76 -16.72 29.16 34.97
CA LYS A 76 -16.42 29.11 36.39
C LYS A 76 -17.71 28.63 37.07
N ALA A 77 -17.76 27.34 37.42
CA ALA A 77 -18.76 26.84 38.33
C ALA A 77 -18.42 27.47 39.67
N GLU A 78 -19.15 28.52 39.99
CA GLU A 78 -19.42 28.96 41.36
C GLU A 78 -19.82 27.78 42.26
#